data_AF-A0A1G2K2B3-F1
#
_entry.id   AF-A0A1G2K2B3-F1
#
_cell.length_a   1.000
_cell.length_b   1.000
_cell.length_c   1.000
_cell.angle_alpha   90.00
_cell.angle_beta   90.00
_cell.angle_gamma   90.00
#
_symmetry.space_group_name_H-M   'P 1'
#
loop_
_entity.id
_entity.type
_entity.pdbx_description
1 polymer ?
#
loop_
_entity_poly.entity_id
_entity_poly.type
_entity_poly.pdbx_seq_one_letter_code
_entity_poly.pdbx_strand_id
1 'polypeptide(L)'
;MNQKALSYLAIFALIIIASTFFIPVSDTQAFFGGSTGGLSPFGGMVTKFIVCTCSSSILITVGSPVGGDFLVTPGTKLYANFNFMPGHWVLGLALPASLPCMVYVGTSCVNVGNGKPIIMMGTS
;
A
#
# COMPACT_ATOMS: atom_id res chain seq x y z
N MET A 1 -17.61 6.92 56.41
CA MET A 1 -17.32 7.32 55.01
C MET A 1 -18.54 8.06 54.48
N ASN A 2 -18.41 9.34 54.14
CA ASN A 2 -19.55 10.21 53.88
C ASN A 2 -20.27 9.83 52.57
N GLN A 3 -21.60 9.66 52.62
CA GLN A 3 -22.44 9.24 51.50
C GLN A 3 -22.19 10.06 50.21
N LYS A 4 -21.84 11.34 50.36
CA LYS A 4 -21.47 12.23 49.24
C LYS A 4 -20.20 11.77 48.50
N ALA A 5 -19.19 11.26 49.21
CA ALA A 5 -17.94 10.79 48.62
C ALA A 5 -18.13 9.50 47.80
N LEU A 6 -19.04 8.61 48.23
CA LEU A 6 -19.43 7.42 47.48
C LEU A 6 -20.16 7.79 46.17
N SER A 7 -21.02 8.82 46.20
CA SER A 7 -21.69 9.33 45.00
C SER A 7 -20.70 9.93 44.00
N TYR A 8 -19.71 10.71 44.45
CA TYR A 8 -18.72 11.29 43.53
C TYR A 8 -17.83 10.24 42.87
N LEU A 9 -17.42 9.21 43.62
CA LEU A 9 -16.64 8.09 43.06
C LEU A 9 -17.43 7.29 42.02
N ALA A 10 -18.72 7.06 42.25
CA ALA A 10 -19.59 6.38 41.30
C ALA A 10 -19.80 7.17 40.00
N ILE A 11 -19.97 8.50 40.10
CA ILE A 11 -20.11 9.37 38.94
C ILE A 11 -18.80 9.43 38.15
N PHE A 12 -17.66 9.52 38.83
CA PHE A 12 -16.35 9.53 38.18
C PHE A 12 -16.07 8.21 37.44
N ALA A 13 -16.44 7.07 38.04
CA ALA A 13 -16.33 5.76 37.40
C ALA A 13 -17.21 5.63 36.14
N LEU A 14 -18.44 6.17 36.17
CA LEU A 14 -19.35 6.17 35.01
C LEU A 14 -18.81 6.99 33.83
N ILE A 15 -18.15 8.12 34.10
CA ILE A 15 -17.56 8.96 33.04
C ILE A 15 -16.36 8.25 32.37
N ILE A 16 -15.56 7.52 33.14
CA ILE A 16 -14.43 6.73 32.60
C ILE A 16 -14.93 5.58 31.71
N ILE A 17 -16.03 4.90 32.09
CA ILE A 17 -16.60 3.80 31.30
C ILE A 17 -17.26 4.32 30.01
N ALA A 18 -17.89 5.50 30.05
CA ALA A 18 -18.50 6.11 28.86
C ALA A 18 -17.46 6.58 27.83
N SER A 19 -16.26 6.98 28.27
CA SER A 19 -15.23 7.50 27.35
C SER A 19 -14.52 6.40 26.55
N THR A 20 -14.50 5.15 27.01
CA THR A 20 -13.92 4.03 26.26
C THR A 20 -14.80 3.56 25.09
N PHE A 21 -16.09 3.92 25.09
CA PHE A 21 -17.04 3.56 24.03
C PHE A 21 -16.92 4.44 22.77
N PHE A 22 -16.26 5.60 22.87
CA PHE A 22 -16.09 6.56 21.77
C PHE A 22 -14.69 6.60 21.19
N ILE A 23 -13.82 5.65 21.53
CA ILE A 23 -12.53 5.52 20.83
C ILE A 23 -12.85 4.96 19.44
N PRO A 24 -12.64 5.72 18.35
CA PRO A 24 -12.75 5.16 17.01
C PRO A 24 -11.70 4.05 16.93
N VAL A 25 -12.16 2.81 16.92
CA VAL A 25 -11.31 1.65 16.63
C VAL A 25 -10.79 1.89 15.22
N SER A 26 -9.59 2.42 15.12
CA SER A 26 -8.92 2.52 13.84
C SER A 26 -8.60 1.09 13.47
N ASP A 27 -9.41 0.49 12.59
CA ASP A 27 -9.19 -0.83 12.03
C ASP A 27 -7.84 -0.84 11.30
N THR A 28 -6.76 -1.06 12.05
CA THR A 28 -5.44 -1.34 11.51
C THR A 28 -5.45 -2.61 10.66
N GLN A 29 -6.49 -3.44 10.80
CA GLN A 29 -6.76 -4.63 10.00
C GLN A 29 -7.09 -4.32 8.53
N ALA A 30 -7.56 -3.10 8.19
CA ALA A 30 -7.81 -2.71 6.80
C ALA A 30 -6.52 -2.34 6.04
N PHE A 31 -5.43 -2.02 6.76
CA PHE A 31 -4.11 -1.77 6.16
C PHE A 31 -3.22 -3.03 6.13
N PHE A 32 -3.38 -3.92 7.10
CA PHE A 32 -2.62 -5.17 7.23
C PHE A 32 -3.51 -6.40 7.02
N GLY A 33 -4.47 -6.30 6.08
CA GLY A 33 -5.38 -7.39 5.71
C GLY A 33 -4.60 -8.69 5.51
N GLY A 34 -4.95 -9.69 6.32
CA GLY A 34 -4.28 -10.97 6.47
C GLY A 34 -3.92 -11.66 5.17
N SER A 35 -2.65 -11.59 4.81
CA SER A 35 -1.91 -12.74 4.33
C SER A 35 -0.61 -12.75 5.12
N THR A 36 -0.08 -13.92 5.42
CA THR A 36 1.31 -14.08 5.85
C THR A 36 2.20 -13.36 4.83
N GLY A 37 2.56 -12.10 5.14
CA GLY A 37 3.00 -11.07 4.20
C GLY A 37 4.41 -11.31 3.65
N GLY A 38 4.61 -12.43 2.98
CA GLY A 38 5.78 -12.73 2.21
C GLY A 38 5.86 -11.81 1.00
N LEU A 39 7.09 -11.49 0.61
CA LEU A 39 7.36 -10.79 -0.63
C LEU A 39 6.85 -11.64 -1.80
N SER A 40 6.08 -11.04 -2.70
CA SER A 40 5.57 -11.70 -3.89
C SER A 40 6.65 -11.66 -4.97
N PRO A 41 7.23 -12.80 -5.38
CA PRO A 41 8.10 -12.81 -6.55
C PRO A 41 7.29 -12.47 -7.80
N PHE A 42 7.96 -11.82 -8.73
CA PHE A 42 7.43 -11.57 -10.07
C PHE A 42 8.55 -11.71 -11.10
N GLY A 43 8.15 -11.97 -12.34
CA GLY A 43 9.08 -12.15 -13.43
C GLY A 43 8.40 -12.28 -14.77
N GLY A 44 8.90 -11.57 -15.77
CA GLY A 44 8.33 -11.57 -17.10
C GLY A 44 8.75 -10.38 -17.94
N MET A 45 8.21 -10.30 -19.15
CA MET A 45 8.42 -9.17 -20.05
C MET A 45 7.52 -7.99 -19.67
N VAL A 46 8.07 -6.78 -19.63
CA VAL A 46 7.25 -5.57 -19.44
C VAL A 46 6.45 -5.32 -20.72
N THR A 47 5.15 -5.14 -20.57
CA THR A 47 4.19 -4.93 -21.68
C THR A 47 3.59 -3.54 -21.68
N LYS A 48 3.46 -2.90 -20.51
CA LYS A 48 2.92 -1.55 -20.35
C LYS A 48 3.72 -0.76 -19.33
N PHE A 49 3.71 0.55 -19.52
CA PHE A 49 4.40 1.53 -18.69
C PHE A 49 3.54 2.79 -18.60
N ILE A 50 3.16 3.19 -17.39
CA ILE A 50 2.31 4.35 -17.12
C ILE A 50 2.94 5.15 -15.98
N VAL A 51 3.17 6.44 -16.21
CA VAL A 51 3.72 7.33 -15.17
C VAL A 51 2.57 7.88 -14.31
N CYS A 52 2.60 7.60 -13.01
CA CYS A 52 1.62 8.10 -12.05
C CYS A 52 2.03 9.51 -11.59
N THR A 53 1.58 10.54 -12.31
CA THR A 53 2.02 11.93 -12.08
C THR A 53 1.65 12.48 -10.71
N CYS A 54 0.63 11.93 -10.03
CA CYS A 54 0.21 12.37 -8.71
C CYS A 54 0.81 11.54 -7.55
N SER A 55 1.42 10.39 -7.84
CA SER A 55 1.90 9.45 -6.81
C SER A 55 3.42 9.23 -6.85
N SER A 56 4.14 9.96 -7.71
CA SER A 56 5.60 9.84 -7.94
C SER A 56 6.04 8.37 -8.13
N SER A 57 5.20 7.59 -8.79
CA SER A 57 5.40 6.16 -9.03
C SER A 57 5.15 5.85 -10.51
N ILE A 58 5.61 4.68 -10.96
CA ILE A 58 5.41 4.21 -12.32
C ILE A 58 4.73 2.86 -12.25
N LEU A 59 3.57 2.73 -12.87
CA LEU A 59 2.85 1.49 -13.02
C LEU A 59 3.39 0.74 -14.24
N ILE A 60 3.91 -0.46 -14.01
CA ILE A 60 4.36 -1.37 -15.07
C ILE A 60 3.49 -2.62 -15.05
N THR A 61 3.15 -3.13 -16.23
CA THR A 61 2.47 -4.42 -16.38
C THR A 61 3.47 -5.45 -16.89
N VAL A 62 3.70 -6.48 -16.10
CA VAL A 62 4.61 -7.59 -16.41
C VAL A 62 3.80 -8.77 -16.93
N GLY A 63 4.23 -9.35 -18.05
CA GLY A 63 3.62 -10.53 -18.66
C GLY A 63 4.07 -11.84 -18.01
N SER A 64 3.80 -12.96 -18.69
CA SER A 64 4.23 -14.31 -18.31
C SER A 64 5.76 -14.40 -18.07
N PRO A 65 6.29 -15.26 -17.17
CA PRO A 65 5.63 -16.36 -16.44
C PRO A 65 4.94 -16.01 -15.11
N VAL A 66 5.44 -15.01 -14.37
CA VAL A 66 4.85 -14.54 -13.11
C VAL A 66 4.51 -13.07 -13.25
N GLY A 67 3.47 -12.82 -14.04
CA GLY A 67 3.01 -11.49 -14.41
C GLY A 67 2.12 -10.81 -13.39
N GLY A 68 1.74 -9.57 -13.69
CA GLY A 68 0.89 -8.74 -12.86
C GLY A 68 1.19 -7.25 -13.04
N ASP A 69 0.43 -6.43 -12.30
CA ASP A 69 0.64 -4.99 -12.25
C ASP A 69 1.47 -4.61 -11.03
N PHE A 70 2.54 -3.87 -11.27
CA PHE A 70 3.54 -3.53 -10.27
C PHE A 70 3.86 -2.03 -10.30
N LEU A 71 4.18 -1.48 -9.14
CA LEU A 71 4.54 -0.07 -8.99
C LEU A 71 6.02 0.07 -8.68
N VAL A 72 6.74 0.72 -9.58
CA VAL A 72 8.08 1.25 -9.30
C VAL A 72 7.89 2.52 -8.48
N THR A 73 8.41 2.51 -7.27
CA THR A 73 8.34 3.65 -6.33
C THR A 73 9.75 4.19 -6.09
N PRO A 74 9.91 5.38 -5.48
CA PRO A 74 11.24 5.90 -5.15
C PRO A 74 12.05 5.00 -4.21
N GLY A 75 11.38 4.09 -3.48
CA GLY A 75 12.04 3.09 -2.63
C GLY A 75 12.47 1.81 -3.34
N THR A 76 12.14 1.66 -4.63
CA THR A 76 12.45 0.46 -5.41
C THR A 76 13.94 0.38 -5.73
N LYS A 77 14.58 -0.73 -5.35
CA LYS A 77 15.99 -1.00 -5.70
C LYS A 77 16.07 -1.62 -7.10
N LEU A 78 16.60 -0.85 -8.04
CA LEU A 78 16.84 -1.29 -9.42
C LEU A 78 18.26 -1.87 -9.53
N TYR A 79 18.37 -3.09 -10.04
CA TYR A 79 19.61 -3.82 -10.26
C TYR A 79 19.78 -4.09 -11.76
N ALA A 80 21.02 -3.99 -12.28
CA ALA A 80 21.41 -4.23 -13.67
C ALA A 80 20.64 -3.39 -14.72
N ASN A 81 21.34 -2.68 -15.61
CA ASN A 81 20.83 -1.95 -16.80
C ASN A 81 19.75 -0.87 -16.59
N PHE A 82 19.10 -0.78 -15.42
CA PHE A 82 18.06 0.18 -15.06
C PHE A 82 16.93 0.31 -16.09
N ASN A 83 16.70 -0.72 -16.91
CA ASN A 83 15.85 -0.61 -18.08
C ASN A 83 14.60 -1.50 -17.93
N PHE A 84 13.51 -0.87 -17.50
CA PHE A 84 12.20 -1.49 -17.31
C PHE A 84 11.17 -0.94 -18.30
N MET A 85 11.64 -0.52 -19.48
CA MET A 85 10.77 -0.15 -20.60
C MET A 85 10.05 -1.39 -21.16
N PRO A 86 8.87 -1.20 -21.80
CA PRO A 86 8.20 -2.28 -22.51
C PRO A 86 9.15 -2.96 -23.50
N GLY A 87 9.22 -4.29 -23.50
CA GLY A 87 10.20 -5.04 -24.26
C GLY A 87 11.24 -5.78 -23.41
N HIS A 88 11.53 -5.27 -22.23
CA HIS A 88 12.58 -5.81 -21.37
C HIS A 88 12.04 -6.84 -20.39
N TRP A 89 12.88 -7.83 -20.08
CA TRP A 89 12.58 -8.80 -19.04
C TRP A 89 12.99 -8.26 -17.69
N VAL A 90 12.07 -8.42 -16.74
CA VAL A 90 12.26 -8.01 -15.36
C VAL A 90 11.99 -9.17 -14.44
N LEU A 91 12.70 -9.20 -13.32
CA LEU A 91 12.52 -10.17 -12.24
C LEU A 91 12.70 -9.43 -10.91
N GLY A 92 11.85 -9.72 -9.93
CA GLY A 92 11.98 -9.05 -8.64
C GLY A 92 11.05 -9.55 -7.56
N LEU A 93 10.97 -8.74 -6.50
CA LEU A 93 10.13 -8.95 -5.34
C LEU A 93 9.27 -7.71 -5.12
N ALA A 94 7.98 -7.93 -4.90
CA ALA A 94 7.01 -6.89 -4.62
C ALA A 94 6.34 -7.11 -3.26
N LEU A 95 5.88 -6.01 -2.66
CA LEU A 95 5.01 -6.06 -1.48
C LEU A 95 3.64 -6.66 -1.85
N PRO A 96 2.98 -7.35 -0.92
CA PRO A 96 1.67 -7.95 -1.18
C PRO A 96 0.56 -6.89 -1.31
N ALA A 97 0.74 -5.72 -0.68
CA ALA A 97 -0.21 -4.62 -0.74
C ALA A 97 -0.27 -4.01 -2.14
N SER A 98 -1.47 -3.68 -2.64
CA SER A 98 -1.65 -2.96 -3.89
C SER A 98 -1.89 -1.48 -3.61
N LEU A 99 -1.17 -0.60 -4.30
CA LEU A 99 -1.36 0.85 -4.24
C LEU A 99 -1.96 1.36 -5.55
N PRO A 100 -2.75 2.46 -5.50
CA PRO A 100 -3.30 3.09 -6.70
C PRO A 100 -2.25 3.94 -7.43
N CYS A 101 -2.32 3.94 -8.75
CA CYS A 101 -1.60 4.83 -9.65
C CYS A 101 -2.49 6.02 -9.98
N MET A 102 -2.14 7.20 -9.48
CA MET A 102 -2.92 8.41 -9.70
C MET A 102 -2.28 9.28 -10.79
N VAL A 103 -3.07 9.65 -11.80
CA VAL A 103 -2.65 10.52 -12.92
C VAL A 103 -3.48 11.80 -12.90
N TYR A 104 -2.82 12.94 -13.15
CA TYR A 104 -3.45 14.24 -13.22
C TYR A 104 -4.10 14.44 -14.60
N VAL A 105 -5.41 14.63 -14.64
CA VAL A 105 -6.18 14.82 -15.89
C VAL A 105 -6.56 16.27 -16.17
N GLY A 106 -5.82 17.23 -15.61
CA GLY A 106 -6.06 18.67 -15.81
C GLY A 106 -6.93 19.33 -14.73
N THR A 107 -7.79 18.57 -14.05
CA THR A 107 -8.69 19.07 -12.99
C THR A 107 -8.49 18.38 -11.65
N SER A 108 -8.24 17.07 -11.65
CA SER A 108 -8.03 16.27 -10.44
C SER A 108 -7.11 15.08 -10.72
N CYS A 109 -6.63 14.44 -9.66
CA CYS A 109 -5.93 13.16 -9.75
C CYS A 109 -6.96 12.03 -9.81
N VAL A 110 -6.87 11.19 -10.85
CA VAL A 110 -7.74 10.02 -11.04
C VAL A 110 -6.92 8.74 -10.99
N ASN A 111 -7.53 7.67 -10.48
CA ASN A 111 -6.89 6.36 -10.46
C ASN A 111 -6.96 5.73 -11.86
N VAL A 112 -5.82 5.37 -12.42
CA VAL A 112 -5.70 4.71 -13.74
C VAL A 112 -5.40 3.21 -13.64
N GLY A 113 -5.10 2.70 -12.45
CA GLY A 113 -4.76 1.30 -12.21
C GLY A 113 -4.14 1.09 -10.83
N ASN A 114 -4.13 -0.14 -10.35
CA ASN A 114 -3.50 -0.49 -9.08
C ASN A 114 -2.33 -1.45 -9.33
N GLY A 115 -1.25 -1.32 -8.56
CA GLY A 115 -0.12 -2.23 -8.67
C GLY A 115 0.55 -2.53 -7.33
N LYS A 116 1.29 -3.62 -7.28
CA LYS A 116 2.07 -4.02 -6.11
C LYS A 116 3.41 -3.28 -6.07
N PRO A 117 3.78 -2.56 -4.99
CA PRO A 117 5.04 -1.82 -4.91
C PRO A 117 6.24 -2.76 -4.96
N ILE A 118 7.17 -2.49 -5.85
CA ILE A 118 8.39 -3.28 -6.04
C ILE A 118 9.42 -2.87 -5.00
N ILE A 119 10.03 -3.86 -4.33
CA ILE A 119 11.13 -3.63 -3.38
C ILE A 119 12.47 -3.71 -4.10
N MET A 120 12.63 -4.72 -4.94
CA MET A 120 13.83 -4.92 -5.74
C MET A 120 13.49 -5.53 -7.10
N MET A 121 14.18 -5.10 -8.14
CA MET A 121 14.00 -5.59 -9.50
C MET A 121 15.31 -5.59 -10.26
N GLY A 122 15.63 -6.71 -10.90
CA GLY A 122 16.66 -6.85 -11.92
C GLY A 122 16.09 -6.62 -13.32
N THR A 123 16.90 -6.12 -14.25
CA THR A 123 16.52 -5.97 -15.66
C THR A 123 17.57 -6.60 -16.58
N SER A 124 17.14 -7.16 -17.72
CA SER A 124 18.01 -7.71 -18.77
C SER A 124 17.90 -6.93 -20.08
#